data_AF-A0A351QWA3-F1
#
_entry.id   AF-A0A351QWA3-F1
#
_cell.length_a   1.000
_cell.length_b   1.000
_cell.length_c   1.000
_cell.angle_alpha   90.00
_cell.angle_beta   90.00
_cell.angle_gamma   90.00
#
_symmetry.space_group_name_H-M   'P 1'
#
loop_
_entity.id
_entity.type
_entity.pdbx_description
1 polymer ?
#
loop_
_entity_poly.entity_id
_entity_poly.type
_entity_poly.pdbx_seq_one_letter_code
_entity_poly.pdbx_strand_id
1 'polypeptide(L)' 'GKPHSYDIVEGPMADDEIYNYINDYISGVIPRHVFWELAKFRYPTHQLCFCSEKALSCLQWRGSEVYEK' A
#
# COMPACT_ATOMS: atom_id res chain seq x y z
N GLY A 1 10.80 -6.45 -9.76
CA GLY A 1 10.21 -5.49 -10.71
C GLY A 1 11.01 -5.50 -12.01
N LYS A 2 10.52 -4.81 -13.05
CA LYS A 2 11.28 -4.62 -14.31
C LYS A 2 12.25 -3.45 -14.14
N PRO A 3 13.45 -3.48 -14.75
CA PRO A 3 14.33 -2.32 -14.78
C PRO A 3 13.59 -1.11 -15.34
N HIS A 4 13.77 0.04 -14.70
CA HIS A 4 13.17 1.30 -15.12
C HIS A 4 14.11 2.46 -14.84
N SER A 5 13.86 3.58 -15.51
CA SER A 5 14.58 4.83 -15.33
C SER A 5 13.78 5.90 -14.59
N TYR A 6 12.61 5.54 -14.02
CA TYR A 6 11.78 6.47 -13.25
C TYR A 6 12.42 6.85 -11.91
N ASP A 7 12.32 8.13 -11.57
CA ASP A 7 12.82 8.70 -10.31
C ASP A 7 11.91 8.39 -9.12
N ILE A 8 10.60 8.28 -9.34
CA ILE A 8 9.59 7.94 -8.33
C ILE A 8 8.67 6.86 -8.91
N VAL A 9 8.41 5.82 -8.12
CA VAL A 9 7.43 4.78 -8.43
C VAL A 9 6.33 4.80 -7.38
N GLU A 10 5.08 4.78 -7.83
CA GLU A 10 3.89 4.73 -6.99
C GLU A 10 3.21 3.37 -7.16
N GLY A 11 2.68 2.81 -6.07
CA GLY A 11 1.86 1.62 -6.15
C GLY A 11 1.01 1.39 -4.90
N PRO A 12 -0.01 0.53 -5.00
CA PRO A 12 -0.84 0.17 -3.86
C PRO A 12 -0.02 -0.61 -2.82
N MET A 13 -0.15 -0.22 -1.55
CA MET A 13 0.37 -0.96 -0.42
C MET A 13 -0.66 -2.00 0.00
N ALA A 14 -0.34 -3.27 -0.18
CA ALA A 14 -1.12 -4.35 0.41
C ALA A 14 -0.84 -4.37 1.92
N ASP A 15 -1.69 -3.71 2.70
CA ASP A 15 -1.67 -3.78 4.16
C ASP A 15 -2.22 -5.14 4.66
N ASP A 16 -1.83 -5.55 5.87
CA ASP A 16 -1.99 -6.89 6.48
C ASP A 16 -3.44 -7.40 6.44
N GLU A 17 -4.42 -6.49 6.49
CA GLU A 17 -5.83 -6.86 6.42
C GLU A 17 -6.27 -7.40 5.03
N ILE A 18 -5.69 -6.92 3.91
CA ILE A 18 -5.93 -7.56 2.60
C ILE A 18 -5.32 -8.97 2.59
N TYR A 19 -4.17 -9.15 3.23
CA TYR A 19 -3.54 -10.46 3.34
C TYR A 19 -4.42 -11.43 4.15
N ASN A 20 -5.06 -10.94 5.22
CA ASN A 20 -6.03 -11.71 6.00
C ASN A 20 -7.24 -12.13 5.15
N TYR A 21 -7.84 -11.22 4.37
CA TYR A 21 -8.96 -11.59 3.49
C TYR A 21 -8.57 -12.62 2.42
N ILE A 22 -7.36 -12.54 1.88
CA ILE A 22 -6.84 -13.54 0.94
C ILE A 22 -6.70 -14.89 1.64
N ASN A 23 -6.10 -14.94 2.83
CA ASN A 23 -5.95 -16.17 3.61
C ASN A 23 -7.31 -16.78 3.98
N ASP A 24 -8.27 -15.96 4.40
CA ASP A 24 -9.63 -16.40 4.75
C ASP A 24 -10.35 -16.96 3.53
N TYR A 25 -10.16 -16.36 2.35
CA TYR A 25 -10.71 -16.88 1.10
C TYR A 25 -10.07 -18.22 0.71
N ILE A 26 -8.73 -18.32 0.77
CA ILE A 26 -7.99 -19.56 0.44
C ILE A 26 -8.36 -20.68 1.43
N SER A 27 -8.56 -20.34 2.69
CA SER A 27 -8.93 -21.27 3.76
C SER A 27 -10.42 -21.62 3.75
N GLY A 28 -11.22 -21.01 2.87
CA GLY A 28 -12.66 -21.23 2.74
C GLY A 28 -13.52 -20.63 3.86
N VAL A 29 -12.92 -19.77 4.70
CA VAL A 29 -13.60 -19.04 5.79
C VAL A 29 -14.58 -18.00 5.21
N ILE A 30 -14.19 -17.33 4.12
CA ILE A 30 -15.06 -16.41 3.39
C ILE A 30 -15.32 -16.88 1.95
N PRO A 31 -16.54 -16.73 1.42
CA PRO A 31 -16.85 -17.02 0.03
C PRO A 31 -16.36 -15.92 -0.92
N ARG A 32 -16.13 -16.26 -2.19
CA ARG A 32 -15.56 -15.36 -3.23
C ARG A 32 -16.28 -14.01 -3.35
N HIS A 33 -17.60 -13.96 -3.19
CA HIS A 33 -18.36 -12.71 -3.32
C HIS A 33 -18.09 -11.75 -2.15
N VAL A 34 -17.95 -12.26 -0.92
CA VAL A 34 -17.60 -11.47 0.28
C VAL A 34 -16.20 -10.88 0.14
N PHE A 35 -15.24 -11.65 -0.38
CA PHE A 35 -13.90 -11.14 -0.68
C PHE A 35 -13.94 -9.91 -1.60
N TRP A 36 -14.72 -9.96 -2.68
CA TRP A 36 -14.81 -8.83 -3.61
C TRP A 36 -15.51 -7.60 -3.02
N GLU A 37 -16.45 -7.78 -2.09
CA GLU A 37 -17.05 -6.65 -1.38
C GLU A 37 -16.03 -6.00 -0.44
N LEU A 38 -15.33 -6.79 0.39
CA LEU A 38 -14.28 -6.29 1.28
C LEU A 38 -13.15 -5.58 0.51
N ALA A 39 -12.77 -6.10 -0.66
CA ALA A 39 -11.74 -5.50 -1.50
C ALA A 39 -12.19 -4.19 -2.18
N LYS A 40 -13.50 -4.01 -2.46
CA LYS A 40 -14.04 -2.82 -3.13
C LYS A 40 -14.11 -1.59 -2.22
N PHE A 41 -14.31 -1.77 -0.92
CA PHE A 41 -14.49 -0.66 0.02
C PHE A 41 -13.17 -0.08 0.55
N ARG A 42 -12.02 -0.72 0.29
CA ARG A 42 -10.72 -0.22 0.76
C ARG A 42 -10.17 0.85 -0.17
N TYR A 43 -9.95 2.04 0.38
CA TYR A 43 -9.13 3.07 -0.27
C TYR A 43 -7.70 2.54 -0.39
N PRO A 44 -7.13 2.47 -1.60
CA PRO A 44 -5.74 2.06 -1.77
C PRO A 44 -4.83 3.06 -1.04
N THR A 45 -4.07 2.57 -0.07
CA THR A 45 -2.94 3.32 0.47
C THR A 45 -1.84 3.29 -0.59
N HIS A 46 -1.53 4.46 -1.14
CA HIS A 46 -0.47 4.58 -2.14
C HIS A 46 0.88 4.67 -1.44
N GLN A 47 1.80 3.77 -1.78
CA GLN A 47 3.20 3.83 -1.37
C GLN A 47 4.02 4.53 -2.46
N LEU A 48 4.92 5.42 -2.05
CA LEU A 48 5.88 6.06 -2.93
C LEU A 48 7.28 5.50 -2.67
N CYS A 49 7.96 5.09 -3.73
CA CYS A 49 9.36 4.69 -3.73
C CYS A 49 10.18 5.75 -4.48
N PHE A 50 11.12 6.39 -3.78
CA PHE A 50 12.07 7.33 -4.37
C PHE A 50 13.32 6.56 -4.82
N CYS A 51 13.57 6.53 -6.11
CA CYS A 51 14.64 5.72 -6.73
C CYS A 51 15.91 6.54 -7.04
N SER A 52 15.89 7.86 -6.81
CA SER A 52 17.05 8.74 -6.97
C SER A 52 17.10 9.81 -5.87
N GLU A 53 18.32 10.30 -5.56
CA GLU A 53 18.50 11.39 -4.60
C GLU A 53 17.83 12.69 -5.05
N LYS A 54 17.85 12.96 -6.36
CA LYS A 54 17.18 14.12 -6.95
C LYS A 54 15.69 14.14 -6.62
N ALA A 55 15.05 12.97 -6.59
CA ALA A 55 13.63 12.86 -6.27
C ALA A 55 13.30 13.33 -4.85
N LEU A 56 14.24 13.24 -3.90
CA LEU A 56 14.04 13.72 -2.53
C LEU A 56 13.92 15.24 -2.45
N SER A 57 14.44 15.98 -3.44
CA SER A 57 14.38 17.45 -3.46
C SER A 57 12.95 18.01 -3.58
N CYS A 58 11.97 17.20 -4.00
CA CYS A 58 10.57 17.63 -4.05
C CYS A 58 9.85 17.52 -2.70
N LEU A 59 10.47 16.90 -1.69
CA LEU A 59 9.87 16.76 -0.37
C LEU A 59 9.89 18.10 0.37
N GLN A 60 8.74 18.47 0.92
CA GLN A 60 8.60 19.61 1.80
C GLN A 60 8.28 19.10 3.21
N TRP A 61 9.14 19.42 4.16
CA TRP A 61 8.87 19.12 5.56
C TRP A 61 7.65 19.93 6.03
N ARG A 62 6.69 19.26 6.70
CA ARG A 62 5.46 19.88 7.21
C ARG A 62 5.32 19.83 8.73
N GLY A 63 6.05 18.98 9.43
CA GLY A 63 5.89 18.75 10.87
C GLY A 63 6.30 17.35 11.29
N SER A 64 6.21 17.07 12.59
CA SER A 64 6.38 15.75 13.18
C SER A 64 5.47 15.61 14.40
N GLU A 65 4.87 14.44 14.59
CA GLU A 65 4.04 14.12 15.75
C GLU A 65 4.78 13.16 16.68
N VAL A 66 4.57 13.30 18.00
CA VAL A 66 5.11 12.39 19.02
C VAL A 66 3.96 11.52 19.51
N TYR A 67 4.06 10.21 19.31
CA TYR A 67 3.12 9.25 19.85
C TYR A 67 3.64 8.76 21.21
N GLU A 68 2.91 9.07 22.28
CA GLU A 68 3.10 8.42 23.58
C GLU A 68 2.45 7.03 23.56
N LYS A 69 3.12 6.06 24.18
CA LYS A 69 2.73 4.64 24.23
C LYS A 69 1.71 4.36 25.34
#